data_AF-A0A191HTX0-F1
#
_entry.id   AF-A0A191HTX0-F1
#
_cell.length_a   1.000
_cell.length_b   1.000
_cell.length_c   1.000
_cell.angle_alpha   90.00
_cell.angle_beta   90.00
_cell.angle_gamma   90.00
#
_symmetry.space_group_name_H-M   'P 1'
#
loop_
_entity.id
_entity.type
_entity.pdbx_description
1 polymer ?
#
loop_
_entity_poly.entity_id
_entity_poly.type
_entity_poly.pdbx_seq_one_letter_code
_entity_poly.pdbx_strand_id
1 'polypeptide(L)'
;MGGGKIIDCGKVFADHLNIPLVVVPTVASTDAPCTGCAVIYDKHNHITSFEIQKNSPAIVLVDTNILLASPIRYFISGMADALATGFEAKSWLKKVL
;
A
#
# COMPACT_ATOMS: atom_id res chain seq x y z
N MET A 1 -6.17 -6.30 8.19
CA MET A 1 -7.21 -6.43 7.15
C MET A 1 -7.92 -5.09 7.00
N GLY A 2 -8.07 -4.56 5.78
CA GLY A 2 -8.75 -3.28 5.55
C GLY A 2 -8.23 -2.52 4.33
N GLY A 3 -8.45 -1.20 4.31
CA GLY A 3 -7.87 -0.28 3.32
C GLY A 3 -6.50 0.27 3.71
N GLY A 4 -5.96 1.20 2.91
CA GLY A 4 -4.57 1.70 3.01
C GLY A 4 -4.15 2.15 4.42
N LYS A 5 -4.93 3.02 5.08
CA LYS A 5 -4.58 3.50 6.44
C LYS A 5 -4.48 2.37 7.49
N ILE A 6 -5.34 1.35 7.40
CA ILE A 6 -5.32 0.21 8.31
C ILE A 6 -4.08 -0.67 8.02
N ILE A 7 -3.77 -0.84 6.75
CA ILE A 7 -2.60 -1.60 6.30
C ILE A 7 -1.31 -0.93 6.75
N ASP A 8 -1.16 0.37 6.52
CA ASP A 8 0.02 1.14 6.92
C ASP A 8 0.21 1.17 8.43
N CYS A 9 -0.88 1.31 9.19
CA CYS A 9 -0.86 1.15 10.64
C CYS A 9 -0.31 -0.24 11.03
N GLY A 10 -0.81 -1.31 10.40
CA GLY A 10 -0.31 -2.67 10.63
C GLY A 10 1.17 -2.87 10.30
N LYS A 11 1.67 -2.23 9.24
CA LYS A 11 3.11 -2.24 8.88
C LYS A 11 3.97 -1.63 9.97
N VAL A 12 3.61 -0.43 10.44
CA VAL A 12 4.35 0.26 11.51
C VAL A 12 4.35 -0.56 12.79
N PHE A 13 3.19 -1.09 13.20
CA PHE A 13 3.10 -1.95 14.38
C PHE A 13 3.95 -3.21 14.27
N ALA A 14 3.91 -3.90 13.12
CA ALA A 14 4.66 -5.12 12.93
C ALA A 14 6.18 -4.88 12.89
N ASP A 15 6.62 -3.76 12.30
CA ASP A 15 8.03 -3.38 12.24
C ASP A 15 8.56 -3.03 13.63
N HIS A 16 7.83 -2.24 14.42
CA HIS A 16 8.18 -1.92 15.81
C HIS A 16 8.25 -3.15 16.72
N LEU A 17 7.39 -4.14 16.49
CA LEU A 17 7.39 -5.39 17.24
C LEU A 17 8.34 -6.45 16.67
N ASN A 18 8.98 -6.17 15.51
CA ASN A 18 9.84 -7.09 14.78
C ASN A 18 9.17 -8.47 14.54
N ILE A 19 7.91 -8.44 14.12
CA ILE A 19 7.10 -9.64 13.80
C ILE A 19 6.70 -9.65 12.32
N PRO A 20 6.47 -10.83 11.71
CA PRO A 20 5.96 -10.90 10.34
C PRO A 20 4.53 -10.37 10.25
N LEU A 21 4.23 -9.64 9.17
CA LEU A 21 2.90 -9.09 8.89
C LEU A 21 2.20 -9.86 7.77
N VAL A 22 0.92 -10.17 7.98
CA VAL A 22 -0.01 -10.58 6.94
C VAL A 22 -0.97 -9.44 6.63
N VAL A 23 -0.98 -9.00 5.38
CA VAL A 23 -1.88 -7.95 4.88
C VAL A 23 -3.03 -8.61 4.12
N VAL A 24 -4.26 -8.19 4.43
CA VAL A 24 -5.48 -8.62 3.73
C VAL A 24 -6.22 -7.36 3.26
N PRO A 25 -5.99 -6.90 2.01
CA PRO A 25 -6.67 -5.73 1.49
C PRO A 25 -8.15 -6.04 1.22
N THR A 26 -9.03 -5.12 1.61
CA THR A 26 -10.47 -5.21 1.34
C THR A 26 -10.92 -4.36 0.16
N VAL A 27 -10.00 -3.56 -0.40
CA VAL A 27 -10.17 -2.73 -1.60
C VAL A 27 -8.87 -2.76 -2.40
N ALA A 28 -8.96 -2.68 -3.72
CA ALA A 28 -7.82 -2.60 -4.63
C ALA A 28 -7.69 -1.18 -5.19
N SER A 29 -7.33 -0.22 -4.32
CA SER A 29 -7.27 1.21 -4.66
C SER A 29 -5.87 1.77 -4.84
N THR A 30 -4.85 1.09 -4.34
CA THR A 30 -3.44 1.48 -4.43
C THR A 30 -2.54 0.24 -4.46
N ASP A 31 -1.27 0.40 -4.85
CA ASP A 31 -0.23 -0.65 -4.81
C ASP A 31 0.46 -0.82 -3.43
N ALA A 32 0.13 0.05 -2.48
CA ALA A 32 0.68 0.09 -1.12
C ALA A 32 0.71 -1.26 -0.36
N PRO A 33 -0.24 -2.21 -0.50
CA PRO A 33 -0.23 -3.46 0.27
C PRO A 33 1.06 -4.27 0.18
N CYS A 34 1.82 -4.15 -0.90
CA CYS A 34 3.04 -4.93 -1.15
C CYS A 34 4.34 -4.24 -0.68
N THR A 35 4.27 -2.99 -0.23
CA THR A 35 5.46 -2.17 0.05
C THR A 35 5.90 -2.27 1.51
N GLY A 36 7.22 -2.19 1.74
CA GLY A 36 7.82 -1.89 3.05
C GLY A 36 7.86 -0.38 3.32
N CYS A 37 6.77 0.32 2.99
CA CYS A 37 6.61 1.75 3.26
C CYS A 37 5.21 2.02 3.82
N ALA A 38 5.10 2.89 4.81
CA ALA A 38 3.85 3.37 5.40
C ALA A 38 3.79 4.90 5.35
N VAL A 39 2.62 5.44 5.00
CA VAL A 39 2.40 6.89 4.97
C VAL A 39 1.83 7.36 6.30
N ILE A 40 2.47 8.34 6.93
CA ILE A 40 2.03 8.92 8.20
C ILE A 40 1.27 10.20 7.93
N TYR A 41 0.11 10.32 8.58
CA TYR A 41 -0.78 11.47 8.46
C TYR A 41 -0.96 12.17 9.80
N ASP A 42 -1.10 13.49 9.77
CA ASP A 42 -1.57 14.25 10.93
C ASP A 42 -3.09 14.08 11.14
N LYS A 43 -3.60 14.66 12.24
CA LYS A 43 -5.03 14.71 12.55
C LYS A 43 -5.88 15.46 11.51
N HIS A 44 -5.26 16.23 10.63
CA HIS A 44 -5.89 16.98 9.54
C HIS A 44 -5.79 16.24 8.18
N ASN A 45 -5.26 15.01 8.16
CA ASN A 45 -4.99 14.19 6.97
C ASN A 45 -3.93 14.75 6.01
N HIS A 46 -3.02 15.60 6.49
CA HIS A 46 -1.82 15.95 5.73
C HIS A 46 -0.75 14.88 5.91
N ILE A 47 -0.02 14.57 4.84
CA ILE A 47 1.14 13.69 4.90
C ILE A 47 2.24 14.39 5.70
N THR A 48 2.70 13.76 6.77
CA THR A 48 3.80 14.28 7.61
C THR A 48 5.12 13.62 7.27
N SER A 49 5.12 12.31 7.04
CA SER A 49 6.32 11.52 6.81
C SER A 49 6.02 10.19 6.15
N PHE A 50 7.07 9.53 5.67
CA PHE A 50 7.07 8.14 5.24
C PHE A 50 7.92 7.33 6.20
N GLU A 51 7.39 6.23 6.70
CA GLU A 51 8.16 5.26 7.49
C GLU A 51 8.52 4.07 6.60
N ILE A 52 9.82 3.80 6.47
CA ILE A 52 10.35 2.67 5.72
C ILE A 52 10.54 1.51 6.69
N GLN A 53 9.79 0.43 6.48
CA GLN A 53 9.89 -0.78 7.29
C GLN A 53 11.13 -1.58 6.90
N LYS A 54 11.68 -2.34 7.85
CA LYS A 54 12.82 -3.21 7.61
C LYS A 54 12.51 -4.31 6.60
N ASN A 55 11.28 -4.80 6.61
CA ASN A 55 10.80 -5.84 5.70
C ASN A 55 9.44 -5.46 5.11
N SER A 56 9.21 -5.85 3.86
CA SER A 56 7.85 -5.86 3.29
C SER A 56 6.96 -6.89 4.02
N PRO A 57 5.63 -6.80 3.89
CA PRO A 57 4.72 -7.80 4.43
C PRO A 57 5.12 -9.22 4.00
N ALA A 58 5.05 -10.18 4.93
CA ALA A 58 5.41 -11.57 4.67
C ALA A 58 4.40 -12.24 3.73
N ILE A 59 3.12 -11.86 3.84
CA ILE A 59 2.04 -12.34 2.98
C ILE A 59 1.10 -11.17 2.66
N VAL A 60 0.70 -11.06 1.39
CA VAL A 60 -0.44 -10.24 0.96
C VAL A 60 -1.52 -11.21 0.46
N LEU A 61 -2.58 -11.39 1.24
CA LEU A 61 -3.68 -12.30 0.93
C LEU A 61 -4.85 -11.52 0.34
N VAL A 62 -5.12 -11.74 -0.94
CA VAL A 62 -6.18 -11.04 -1.68
C VAL A 62 -7.37 -11.98 -1.89
N ASP A 63 -8.51 -11.65 -1.30
CA ASP A 63 -9.79 -12.31 -1.57
C ASP A 63 -10.56 -11.54 -2.64
N THR A 64 -10.70 -12.15 -3.82
CA THR A 64 -11.37 -11.51 -4.97
C THR A 64 -12.87 -11.30 -4.74
N ASN A 65 -13.54 -12.12 -3.92
CA ASN A 65 -14.95 -11.92 -3.61
C ASN A 65 -15.14 -10.66 -2.77
N ILE A 66 -14.24 -10.40 -1.81
CA ILE A 66 -14.25 -9.17 -1.01
C ILE A 66 -14.00 -7.95 -1.91
N LEU A 67 -13.03 -8.05 -2.83
CA LEU A 67 -12.74 -6.95 -3.75
C LEU A 67 -13.91 -6.64 -4.68
N LEU A 68 -14.55 -7.68 -5.25
CA LEU A 68 -15.71 -7.53 -6.12
C LEU A 68 -16.93 -6.92 -5.41
N ALA A 69 -17.07 -7.17 -4.10
CA ALA A 69 -18.11 -6.56 -3.28
C ALA A 69 -17.81 -5.08 -2.90
N SER A 70 -16.60 -4.59 -3.15
CA SER A 70 -16.23 -3.21 -2.82
C SER A 70 -16.75 -2.19 -3.85
N PRO A 71 -16.96 -0.91 -3.46
CA PRO A 71 -17.38 0.11 -4.40
C PRO A 71 -16.41 0.27 -5.58
N ILE A 72 -16.93 0.19 -6.82
CA ILE A 72 -16.14 0.18 -8.07
C ILE A 72 -15.15 1.35 -8.21
N ARG A 73 -15.45 2.51 -7.60
CA ARG A 73 -14.57 3.69 -7.58
C ARG A 73 -13.17 3.36 -7.05
N TYR A 74 -13.05 2.42 -6.10
CA TYR A 74 -11.76 2.04 -5.54
C TYR A 74 -10.94 1.25 -6.55
N PHE A 75 -11.56 0.32 -7.27
CA PHE A 75 -10.87 -0.41 -8.33
C PHE A 75 -10.39 0.51 -9.45
N ILE A 76 -11.22 1.48 -9.87
CA ILE A 76 -10.84 2.49 -10.85
C ILE A 76 -9.63 3.32 -10.35
N SER A 77 -9.63 3.70 -9.07
CA SER A 77 -8.48 4.38 -8.46
C SER A 77 -7.21 3.53 -8.51
N GLY A 78 -7.31 2.23 -8.23
CA GLY A 78 -6.16 1.31 -8.31
C GLY A 78 -5.63 1.13 -9.73
N MET A 79 -6.50 1.17 -10.74
CA MET A 79 -6.06 1.17 -12.15
C MET A 79 -5.26 2.44 -12.47
N ALA A 80 -5.71 3.61 -11.99
CA ALA A 80 -4.99 4.86 -12.21
C ALA A 80 -3.60 4.85 -11.55
N ASP A 81 -3.50 4.30 -10.34
CA ASP A 81 -2.23 4.12 -9.64
C ASP A 81 -1.28 3.19 -10.42
N ALA A 82 -1.77 2.02 -10.85
CA ALA A 82 -1.01 1.06 -11.63
C ALA A 82 -0.54 1.59 -13.00
N LEU A 83 -1.31 2.49 -13.62
CA LEU A 83 -0.92 3.14 -14.87
C LEU A 83 0.30 4.05 -14.67
N ALA A 84 0.43 4.73 -13.53
CA ALA A 84 1.55 5.62 -13.25
C ALA A 84 2.87 4.85 -13.12
N THR A 85 2.84 3.65 -12.52
CA THR A 85 4.03 2.83 -12.21
C THR A 85 4.94 2.63 -13.42
N GLY A 86 4.39 2.33 -14.60
CA GLY A 86 5.18 2.09 -15.81
C GLY A 86 5.95 3.32 -16.30
N PHE A 87 5.32 4.51 -16.21
CA PHE A 87 5.95 5.77 -16.59
C PHE A 87 7.02 6.19 -15.58
N GLU A 88 6.73 6.06 -14.29
CA GLU A 88 7.66 6.41 -13.22
C GLU A 88 8.90 5.51 -13.24
N ALA A 89 8.71 4.19 -13.33
CA ALA A 89 9.82 3.23 -13.40
C ALA A 89 10.73 3.49 -14.60
N LYS A 90 10.16 3.75 -15.79
CA LYS A 90 10.93 4.09 -16.99
C LYS A 90 11.69 5.40 -16.84
N SER A 91 11.10 6.39 -16.17
CA SER A 91 11.74 7.68 -15.92
C SER A 91 12.91 7.57 -14.93
N TRP A 92 12.77 6.72 -13.91
CA TRP A 92 13.84 6.39 -12.97
C TRP A 92 14.99 5.67 -13.67
N LEU A 93 14.71 4.65 -14.49
CA LEU A 93 15.74 3.91 -15.22
C LEU A 93 16.58 4.80 -16.15
N LYS A 94 15.96 5.78 -16.81
CA LYS A 94 16.66 6.74 -17.67
C LYS A 94 17.55 7.74 -16.93
N LYS A 95 17.37 7.94 -15.62
CA LYS A 95 18.23 8.82 -14.82
C LYS A 95 19.48 8.10 -14.30
N VAL A 96 19.48 6.77 -14.33
CA VAL A 96 20.56 5.93 -13.80
C VAL A 96 21.51 5.45 -14.91
N LEU A 97 21.08 5.52 -16.18
CA LEU A 97 21.89 5.29 -17.38
C LEU A 97 22.39 6.61 -17.96
#